data_AF-A0A947W1N8-F1
#
_entry.id   AF-A0A947W1N8-F1
#
_cell.length_a   1.000
_cell.length_b   1.000
_cell.length_c   1.000
_cell.angle_alpha   90.00
_cell.angle_beta   90.00
_cell.angle_gamma   90.00
#
_symmetry.space_group_name_H-M   'P 1'
#
loop_
_entity.id
_entity.type
_entity.pdbx_description
1 polymer ?
#
loop_
_entity_poly.entity_id
_entity_poly.type
_entity_poly.pdbx_seq_one_letter_code
_entity_poly.pdbx_strand_id
1 'polypeptide(L)'
;MKQLFNKRMILFVQYMLVAALIIGGAGFCDAGGFFAFDDMEKPKPEFNRRGEEISAKLIPRAKSTRTVINFRVADGGQLVDVKGVDFQTVDRPEVDVKNFKSAAFEIRIDNVKPGGEARVSMDSDFFAASTAFYVFNPKLEKPWMTPQIVNISRQESIRELVVTVRDGSPLDADGAVDGRIILIGGPRDSFWGYALGTLFIRFFGIFIVLSILMLGMILSGLYFKFNERTQKSENESLGNISGPEKKETGDELPGQSSEATEEEAAVIAAALYLHFKQTSVQTDRVSAQKDEGAWALGGRQRIMNDRLSVFNRLNR
;
A
#
# COMPACT_ATOMS: atom_id res chain seq x y z
N MET A 1 42.96 -21.49 16.81
CA MET A 1 42.49 -20.88 15.54
C MET A 1 40.96 -20.75 15.42
N LYS A 2 40.15 -21.81 15.63
CA LYS A 2 38.67 -21.73 15.49
C LYS A 2 37.96 -20.68 16.38
N GLN A 3 38.40 -20.49 17.63
CA GLN A 3 37.78 -19.49 18.52
C GLN A 3 38.03 -18.03 18.08
N LEU A 4 39.20 -17.74 17.51
CA LEU A 4 39.54 -16.40 16.99
C LEU A 4 38.74 -16.06 15.73
N PHE A 5 38.43 -17.06 14.91
CA PHE A 5 37.62 -16.89 13.70
C PHE A 5 36.15 -16.55 14.04
N ASN A 6 35.56 -17.23 15.03
CA ASN A 6 34.19 -16.94 15.47
C ASN A 6 34.03 -15.53 16.06
N LYS A 7 34.99 -15.05 16.86
CA LYS A 7 34.92 -13.69 17.40
C LYS A 7 34.98 -12.61 16.30
N ARG A 8 35.84 -12.80 15.29
CA ARG A 8 35.95 -11.86 14.16
C ARG A 8 34.70 -11.84 13.29
N MET A 9 34.07 -13.00 13.08
CA MET A 9 32.82 -13.09 12.31
C MET A 9 31.64 -12.42 13.03
N ILE A 10 31.52 -12.60 14.35
CA ILE A 10 30.47 -11.96 15.15
C ILE A 10 30.62 -10.43 15.13
N LEU A 11 31.84 -9.92 15.32
CA LEU A 11 32.13 -8.49 15.25
C LEU A 11 31.79 -7.91 13.86
N PHE A 12 32.15 -8.63 12.79
CA PHE A 12 31.85 -8.18 11.42
C PHE A 12 30.34 -8.08 11.14
N VAL A 13 29.56 -9.08 11.56
CA VAL A 13 28.09 -9.05 11.43
C VAL A 13 27.48 -7.91 12.24
N GLN A 14 28.00 -7.66 13.44
CA GLN A 14 27.53 -6.56 14.30
C GLN A 14 27.83 -5.19 13.67
N TYR A 15 29.02 -5.00 13.08
CA TYR A 15 29.37 -3.78 12.34
C TYR A 15 28.50 -3.56 11.09
N MET A 16 28.20 -4.62 10.34
CA MET A 16 27.31 -4.55 9.18
C MET A 16 25.88 -4.17 9.58
N LEU A 17 25.37 -4.71 10.69
CA LEU A 17 24.06 -4.32 11.23
C LEU A 17 24.02 -2.86 11.66
N VAL A 18 25.05 -2.37 12.35
CA VAL A 18 25.13 -0.96 12.77
C VAL A 18 25.24 -0.02 11.55
N ALA A 19 26.06 -0.37 10.55
CA ALA A 19 26.18 0.40 9.32
C ALA A 19 24.86 0.45 8.53
N ALA A 20 24.15 -0.68 8.42
CA ALA A 20 22.82 -0.74 7.81
C ALA A 20 21.80 0.11 8.58
N LEU A 21 21.89 0.18 9.92
CA LEU A 21 21.01 0.98 10.76
C LEU A 21 21.30 2.49 10.63
N ILE A 22 22.57 2.87 10.48
CA ILE A 22 22.97 4.27 10.25
C ILE A 22 22.60 4.73 8.83
N ILE A 23 22.87 3.92 7.80
CA ILE A 23 22.52 4.26 6.41
C ILE A 23 21.00 4.23 6.22
N GLY A 24 20.32 3.25 6.80
CA GLY A 24 18.87 3.18 6.83
C GLY A 24 18.23 4.31 7.64
N GLY A 25 18.85 4.77 8.72
CA GLY A 25 18.38 5.89 9.53
C GLY A 25 18.63 7.26 8.91
N ALA A 26 19.82 7.47 8.32
CA ALA A 26 20.20 8.74 7.70
C ALA A 26 19.40 9.04 6.42
N GLY A 27 18.96 8.01 5.68
CA GLY A 27 18.08 8.16 4.52
C GLY A 27 16.66 8.62 4.86
N PHE A 28 16.25 8.61 6.15
CA PHE A 28 14.93 9.03 6.59
C PHE A 28 14.88 10.47 7.14
N CYS A 29 16.02 11.10 7.42
CA CYS A 29 16.03 12.38 8.15
C CYS A 29 15.91 13.64 7.27
N ASP A 30 16.17 13.57 5.96
CA ASP A 30 16.25 14.77 5.09
C ASP A 30 15.10 14.93 4.07
N ALA A 31 14.01 14.16 4.20
CA ALA A 31 12.86 14.28 3.30
C ALA A 31 11.92 15.47 3.63
N GLY A 32 12.24 16.29 4.63
CA GLY A 32 11.35 17.36 5.11
C GLY A 32 11.30 18.63 4.25
N GLY A 33 12.32 18.89 3.43
CA GLY A 33 12.52 20.19 2.76
C GLY A 33 12.00 20.32 1.32
N PHE A 34 11.67 19.22 0.64
CA PHE A 34 11.39 19.23 -0.81
C PHE A 34 9.91 19.14 -1.20
N PHE A 35 8.97 19.15 -0.24
CA PHE A 35 7.54 18.98 -0.51
C PHE A 35 6.68 20.21 -0.18
N ALA A 36 7.19 21.42 -0.42
CA ALA A 36 6.33 22.61 -0.52
C ALA A 36 5.68 22.68 -1.91
N PHE A 37 5.00 21.60 -2.32
CA PHE A 37 4.10 21.64 -3.47
C PHE A 37 2.77 22.19 -2.99
N ASP A 38 2.25 23.15 -3.75
CA ASP A 38 0.86 23.58 -3.62
C ASP A 38 -0.03 22.34 -3.58
N ASP A 39 -0.90 22.24 -2.58
CA ASP A 39 -1.60 21.00 -2.22
C ASP A 39 -2.62 20.62 -3.30
N MET A 40 -2.13 19.96 -4.34
CA MET A 40 -2.92 19.53 -5.51
C MET A 40 -4.04 18.56 -5.13
N GLU A 41 -3.94 17.89 -3.97
CA GLU A 41 -4.94 16.96 -3.46
C GLU A 41 -6.04 17.64 -2.64
N LYS A 42 -6.01 18.97 -2.50
CA LYS A 42 -7.01 19.72 -1.74
C LYS A 42 -8.42 19.48 -2.30
N PRO A 43 -9.36 18.94 -1.49
CA PRO A 43 -10.72 18.71 -1.94
C PRO A 43 -11.43 20.02 -2.32
N LYS A 44 -12.08 20.02 -3.48
CA LYS A 44 -12.90 21.13 -3.97
C LYS A 44 -14.37 20.71 -3.99
N PRO A 45 -15.15 21.02 -2.94
CA PRO A 45 -16.56 20.64 -2.88
C PRO A 45 -17.43 21.49 -3.81
N GLU A 46 -18.26 20.82 -4.60
CA GLU A 46 -19.34 21.40 -5.38
C GLU A 46 -20.65 21.19 -4.62
N PHE A 47 -21.37 22.26 -4.31
CA PHE A 47 -22.59 22.21 -3.51
C PHE A 47 -23.83 22.20 -4.39
N ASN A 48 -24.80 21.36 -4.04
CA ASN A 48 -26.11 21.33 -4.68
C ASN A 48 -27.21 21.19 -3.63
N ARG A 49 -28.23 22.05 -3.69
CA ARG A 49 -29.37 22.04 -2.76
C ARG A 49 -30.54 21.25 -3.34
N ARG A 50 -31.07 20.32 -2.55
CA ARG A 50 -32.26 19.52 -2.87
C ARG A 50 -33.26 19.64 -1.71
N GLY A 51 -34.14 20.64 -1.80
CA GLY A 51 -35.10 20.93 -0.72
C GLY A 51 -34.40 21.39 0.57
N GLU A 52 -34.56 20.61 1.64
CA GLU A 52 -33.97 20.86 2.97
C GLU A 52 -32.57 20.27 3.14
N GLU A 53 -32.11 19.51 2.15
CA GLU A 53 -30.81 18.87 2.14
C GLU A 53 -29.84 19.63 1.23
N ILE A 54 -28.60 19.79 1.68
CA ILE A 54 -27.50 20.31 0.86
C ILE A 54 -26.49 19.18 0.69
N SER A 55 -26.13 18.89 -0.55
CA SER A 55 -25.15 17.86 -0.90
C SER A 55 -23.84 18.50 -1.34
N ALA A 56 -22.72 18.01 -0.82
CA ALA A 56 -21.38 18.40 -1.23
C ALA A 56 -20.73 17.25 -2.00
N LYS A 57 -20.44 17.47 -3.27
CA LYS A 57 -19.76 16.51 -4.14
C LYS A 57 -18.29 16.87 -4.23
N LEU A 58 -17.41 15.94 -3.87
CA LEU A 58 -15.96 16.18 -3.85
C LEU A 58 -15.17 14.90 -4.13
N ILE A 59 -13.88 15.05 -4.42
CA ILE A 59 -12.92 13.95 -4.44
C ILE A 59 -12.11 14.04 -3.14
N PRO A 60 -12.19 13.06 -2.23
CA PRO A 60 -11.42 13.07 -1.00
C PRO A 60 -9.92 12.93 -1.29
N ARG A 61 -9.08 13.40 -0.35
CA ARG A 61 -7.63 13.18 -0.37
C ARG A 61 -7.31 11.70 -0.45
N ALA A 62 -6.25 11.36 -1.19
CA ALA A 62 -5.83 9.98 -1.46
C ALA A 62 -6.93 9.05 -2.03
N LYS A 63 -7.94 9.62 -2.69
CA LYS A 63 -8.97 8.89 -3.45
C LYS A 63 -9.05 9.44 -4.87
N SER A 64 -9.43 8.58 -5.82
CA SER A 64 -9.66 8.95 -7.22
C SER A 64 -11.14 9.00 -7.59
N THR A 65 -12.02 8.59 -6.69
CA THR A 65 -13.47 8.52 -6.89
C THR A 65 -14.17 9.68 -6.20
N ARG A 66 -15.23 10.20 -6.84
CA ARG A 66 -16.08 11.22 -6.25
C ARG A 66 -16.96 10.59 -5.17
N THR A 67 -17.13 11.30 -4.06
CA THR A 67 -18.11 10.99 -3.01
C THR A 67 -19.10 12.15 -2.90
N VAL A 68 -20.23 11.87 -2.27
CA VAL A 68 -21.25 12.84 -1.92
C VAL A 68 -21.44 12.80 -0.41
N ILE A 69 -21.40 13.97 0.22
CA ILE A 69 -21.75 14.15 1.63
C ILE A 69 -23.04 14.96 1.66
N ASN A 70 -24.07 14.38 2.25
CA ASN A 70 -25.36 15.02 2.39
C ASN A 70 -25.45 15.66 3.77
N PHE A 71 -25.95 16.90 3.82
CA PHE A 71 -26.13 17.68 5.04
C PHE A 71 -27.60 18.00 5.22
N ARG A 72 -28.11 17.77 6.43
CA ARG A 72 -29.47 18.16 6.83
C ARG A 72 -29.51 18.50 8.31
N VAL A 73 -30.49 19.29 8.71
CA VAL A 73 -30.81 19.51 10.12
C VAL A 73 -31.94 18.55 10.48
N ALA A 74 -31.65 17.61 11.39
CA ALA A 74 -32.61 16.59 11.81
C ALA A 74 -33.65 17.13 12.80
N ASP A 75 -33.25 18.10 13.63
CA ASP A 75 -34.12 18.73 14.62
C ASP A 75 -33.56 20.11 15.05
N GLY A 76 -34.43 20.98 15.55
CA GLY A 76 -34.06 22.19 16.28
C GLY A 76 -33.73 23.43 15.45
N GLY A 77 -33.94 23.43 14.13
CA GLY A 77 -33.72 24.59 13.27
C GLY A 77 -33.86 24.28 11.78
N GLN A 78 -33.39 25.19 10.93
CA GLN A 78 -33.42 25.05 9.47
C GLN A 78 -32.02 25.20 8.88
N LEU A 79 -31.63 24.26 8.01
CA LEU A 79 -30.38 24.35 7.26
C LEU A 79 -30.47 25.48 6.23
N VAL A 80 -29.67 26.53 6.42
CA VAL A 80 -29.66 27.69 5.52
C VAL A 80 -28.62 27.50 4.43
N ASP A 81 -27.40 27.15 4.80
CA ASP A 81 -26.27 27.10 3.86
C ASP A 81 -25.17 26.16 4.35
N VAL A 82 -24.41 25.62 3.40
CA VAL A 82 -23.18 24.86 3.66
C VAL A 82 -22.12 25.31 2.68
N LYS A 83 -20.97 25.76 3.20
CA LYS A 83 -19.84 26.23 2.40
C LYS A 83 -18.58 25.45 2.69
N GLY A 84 -17.70 25.35 1.70
CA GLY A 84 -16.35 24.83 1.91
C GLY A 84 -15.47 25.90 2.57
N VAL A 85 -14.74 25.51 3.61
CA VAL A 85 -13.78 26.37 4.30
C VAL A 85 -12.37 25.99 3.87
N ASP A 86 -11.55 26.99 3.57
CA ASP A 86 -10.15 26.76 3.26
C ASP A 86 -9.40 26.33 4.52
N PHE A 87 -8.71 25.19 4.47
CA PHE A 87 -7.88 24.73 5.57
C PHE A 87 -6.82 25.74 6.01
N GLN A 88 -6.32 26.61 5.12
CA GLN A 88 -5.40 27.69 5.52
C GLN A 88 -6.00 28.62 6.57
N THR A 89 -7.33 28.80 6.57
CA THR A 89 -8.01 29.68 7.55
C THR A 89 -8.21 29.01 8.91
N VAL A 90 -8.26 27.67 8.94
CA VAL A 90 -8.48 26.86 10.14
C VAL A 90 -7.24 26.09 10.58
N ASP A 91 -6.10 26.30 9.92
CA ASP A 91 -4.85 25.60 10.18
C ASP A 91 -4.29 26.00 11.54
N ARG A 92 -4.03 24.99 12.37
CA ARG A 92 -3.52 25.15 13.73
C ARG A 92 -2.65 23.94 14.07
N PRO A 93 -1.57 24.12 14.86
CA PRO A 93 -0.61 23.06 15.11
C PRO A 93 -1.19 21.84 15.84
N GLU A 94 -2.34 21.98 16.52
CA GLU A 94 -2.97 20.86 17.24
C GLU A 94 -3.64 19.84 16.31
N VAL A 95 -3.96 20.25 15.07
CA VAL A 95 -4.62 19.37 14.11
C VAL A 95 -3.92 19.41 12.77
N ASP A 96 -3.32 18.28 12.41
CA ASP A 96 -2.80 18.08 11.07
C ASP A 96 -3.96 17.98 10.06
N VAL A 97 -3.99 18.95 9.14
CA VAL A 97 -4.93 19.10 8.02
C VAL A 97 -5.05 17.82 7.20
N LYS A 98 -4.00 17.01 7.09
CA LYS A 98 -4.02 15.74 6.35
C LYS A 98 -5.00 14.72 6.94
N ASN A 99 -5.36 14.85 8.22
CA ASN A 99 -6.37 13.99 8.85
C ASN A 99 -7.81 14.32 8.40
N PHE A 100 -8.01 15.41 7.67
CA PHE A 100 -9.28 15.68 7.00
C PHE A 100 -9.17 15.25 5.55
N LYS A 101 -9.70 14.06 5.26
CA LYS A 101 -9.77 13.54 3.91
C LYS A 101 -10.75 14.32 3.03
N SER A 102 -11.77 14.94 3.62
CA SER A 102 -12.67 15.88 2.92
C SER A 102 -12.24 17.34 3.16
N ALA A 103 -12.98 18.28 2.57
CA ALA A 103 -12.94 19.68 2.97
C ALA A 103 -13.43 19.87 4.41
N ALA A 104 -13.08 21.00 5.02
CA ALA A 104 -13.83 21.56 6.14
C ALA A 104 -15.07 22.29 5.60
N PHE A 105 -16.13 22.32 6.38
CA PHE A 105 -17.42 22.89 6.03
C PHE A 105 -17.84 23.91 7.09
N GLU A 106 -18.43 25.01 6.63
CA GLU A 106 -19.18 25.95 7.45
C GLU A 106 -20.67 25.69 7.20
N ILE A 107 -21.36 25.22 8.23
CA ILE A 107 -22.77 24.85 8.21
C ILE A 107 -23.53 25.92 8.99
N ARG A 108 -24.47 26.60 8.31
CA ARG A 108 -25.29 27.65 8.91
C ARG A 108 -26.71 27.16 9.15
N ILE A 109 -27.17 27.31 10.39
CA ILE A 109 -28.49 26.90 10.84
C ILE A 109 -29.19 28.13 11.41
N ASP A 110 -30.37 28.44 10.90
CA ASP A 110 -31.20 29.53 11.43
C ASP A 110 -32.47 28.95 12.07
N ASN A 111 -33.28 29.84 12.64
CA ASN A 111 -34.56 29.53 13.28
C ASN A 111 -34.43 28.54 14.44
N VAL A 112 -33.27 28.54 15.10
CA VAL A 112 -33.07 27.83 16.36
C VAL A 112 -33.67 28.71 17.47
N LYS A 113 -34.35 28.10 18.44
CA LYS A 113 -34.77 28.84 19.63
C LYS A 113 -33.51 29.41 20.31
N PRO A 114 -33.45 30.70 20.70
CA PRO A 114 -32.27 31.24 21.36
C PRO A 114 -31.82 30.40 22.56
N GLY A 115 -30.56 29.95 22.53
CA GLY A 115 -29.95 29.05 23.53
C GLY A 115 -30.44 27.60 23.45
N GLY A 116 -31.16 27.25 22.38
CA GLY A 116 -31.68 25.94 22.06
C GLY A 116 -30.66 25.06 21.34
N GLU A 117 -31.05 23.82 21.07
CA GLU A 117 -30.19 22.82 20.45
C GLU A 117 -30.67 22.50 19.04
N ALA A 118 -29.72 22.32 18.12
CA ALA A 118 -29.95 21.81 16.77
C ALA A 118 -29.13 20.54 16.56
N ARG A 119 -29.70 19.60 15.79
CA ARG A 119 -29.03 18.35 15.42
C ARG A 119 -28.69 18.37 13.94
N VAL A 120 -27.41 18.42 13.62
CA VAL A 120 -26.92 18.34 12.25
C VAL A 120 -26.62 16.89 11.91
N SER A 121 -27.25 16.38 10.86
CA SER A 121 -27.01 15.06 10.32
C SER A 121 -26.18 15.17 9.04
N MET A 122 -25.14 14.36 8.96
CA MET A 122 -24.31 14.21 7.77
C MET A 122 -24.25 12.74 7.37
N ASP A 123 -24.63 12.41 6.15
CA ASP A 123 -24.55 11.04 5.65
C ASP A 123 -23.69 10.92 4.39
N SER A 124 -22.94 9.82 4.32
CA SER A 124 -22.11 9.48 3.17
C SER A 124 -21.71 7.99 3.19
N ASP A 125 -21.50 7.42 2.02
CA ASP A 125 -20.86 6.11 1.83
C ASP A 125 -19.34 6.15 2.09
N PHE A 126 -18.77 7.36 2.15
CA PHE A 126 -17.37 7.59 2.45
C PHE A 126 -17.05 7.45 3.94
N PHE A 127 -18.05 7.59 4.80
CA PHE A 127 -17.87 7.54 6.25
C PHE A 127 -17.71 6.10 6.74
N ALA A 128 -16.75 5.90 7.64
CA ALA A 128 -16.48 4.65 8.32
C ALA A 128 -16.97 4.69 9.78
N ALA A 129 -16.93 3.54 10.45
CA ALA A 129 -17.24 3.46 11.88
C ALA A 129 -16.28 4.28 12.76
N SER A 130 -15.05 4.50 12.28
CA SER A 130 -14.03 5.33 12.94
C SER A 130 -14.06 6.80 12.53
N THR A 131 -14.94 7.19 11.60
CA THR A 131 -15.02 8.60 11.19
C THR A 131 -15.56 9.42 12.35
N ALA A 132 -14.73 10.37 12.80
CA ALA A 132 -15.12 11.39 13.75
C ALA A 132 -15.46 12.68 13.00
N PHE A 133 -16.02 13.66 13.70
CA PHE A 133 -16.24 15.01 13.20
C PHE A 133 -15.55 15.96 14.18
N TYR A 134 -14.77 16.90 13.67
CA TYR A 134 -14.08 17.87 14.51
C TYR A 134 -14.67 19.25 14.23
N VAL A 135 -14.88 20.01 15.30
CA VAL A 135 -15.47 21.35 15.24
C VAL A 135 -14.38 22.37 15.54
N PHE A 136 -14.37 23.44 14.76
CA PHE A 136 -13.44 24.54 14.87
C PHE A 136 -14.16 25.80 15.37
N ASN A 137 -13.67 26.38 16.45
CA ASN A 137 -14.10 27.69 16.93
C ASN A 137 -12.87 28.59 17.11
N PRO A 138 -12.71 29.64 16.27
CA PRO A 138 -11.53 30.51 16.32
C PRO A 138 -11.44 31.36 17.60
N LYS A 139 -12.53 31.49 18.37
CA LYS A 139 -12.58 32.32 19.58
C LYS A 139 -12.05 31.60 20.83
N LEU A 140 -11.83 30.29 20.75
CA LEU A 140 -11.34 29.50 21.87
C LEU A 140 -9.81 29.38 21.85
N GLU A 141 -9.21 29.21 23.04
CA GLU A 141 -7.78 28.95 23.18
C GLU A 141 -7.35 27.65 22.51
N LYS A 142 -8.23 26.63 22.54
CA LYS A 142 -8.10 25.38 21.78
C LYS A 142 -9.20 25.35 20.71
N PRO A 143 -8.91 25.79 19.47
CA PRO A 143 -9.94 25.99 18.48
C PRO A 143 -10.62 24.70 18.03
N TRP A 144 -9.87 23.61 17.98
CA TRP A 144 -10.38 22.31 17.54
C TRP A 144 -10.89 21.49 18.73
N MET A 145 -12.15 21.04 18.63
CA MET A 145 -12.81 20.24 19.65
C MET A 145 -13.52 19.03 19.02
N THR A 146 -13.68 17.99 19.84
CA THR A 146 -14.45 16.80 19.47
C THR A 146 -15.84 16.90 20.09
N PRO A 147 -16.90 17.18 19.31
CA PRO A 147 -18.27 17.12 19.83
C PRO A 147 -18.66 15.68 20.18
N GLN A 148 -19.76 15.54 20.92
CA GLN A 148 -20.44 14.25 21.05
C GLN A 148 -21.13 13.94 19.73
N ILE A 149 -20.76 12.82 19.10
CA ILE A 149 -21.25 12.41 17.79
C ILE A 149 -21.91 11.06 17.93
N VAL A 150 -23.07 10.90 17.32
CA VAL A 150 -23.70 9.60 17.14
C VAL A 150 -23.42 9.12 15.72
N ASN A 151 -22.64 8.05 15.57
CA ASN A 151 -22.36 7.40 14.29
C ASN A 151 -23.34 6.22 14.10
N ILE A 152 -24.31 6.40 13.21
CA ILE A 152 -25.38 5.45 12.93
C ILE A 152 -25.09 4.72 11.62
N SER A 153 -25.18 3.39 11.63
CA SER A 153 -25.14 2.61 10.39
C SER A 153 -26.51 2.63 9.72
N ARG A 154 -26.58 3.05 8.46
CA ARG A 154 -27.77 2.92 7.61
C ARG A 154 -27.64 1.71 6.67
N GLN A 155 -28.70 1.46 5.91
CA GLN A 155 -28.69 0.46 4.84
C GLN A 155 -27.67 0.86 3.75
N GLU A 156 -27.21 -0.12 2.97
CA GLU A 156 -26.28 0.11 1.84
C GLU A 156 -24.90 0.67 2.20
N SER A 157 -24.40 0.36 3.41
CA SER A 157 -23.07 0.79 3.89
C SER A 157 -22.90 2.30 4.11
N ILE A 158 -23.98 3.09 4.00
CA ILE A 158 -23.99 4.51 4.33
C ILE A 158 -23.88 4.67 5.85
N ARG A 159 -23.03 5.59 6.30
CA ARG A 159 -22.99 6.01 7.71
C ARG A 159 -23.53 7.42 7.84
N GLU A 160 -24.24 7.65 8.92
CA GLU A 160 -24.77 8.96 9.32
C GLU A 160 -24.08 9.41 10.60
N LEU A 161 -23.51 10.61 10.57
CA LEU A 161 -22.92 11.30 11.71
C LEU A 161 -23.90 12.37 12.17
N VAL A 162 -24.38 12.25 13.40
CA VAL A 162 -25.26 13.26 14.01
C VAL A 162 -24.48 14.04 15.05
N VAL A 163 -24.40 15.35 14.86
CA VAL A 163 -23.73 16.31 15.75
C VAL A 163 -24.81 17.19 16.40
N THR A 164 -24.84 17.21 17.73
CA THR A 164 -25.72 18.12 18.48
C THR A 164 -24.94 19.37 18.84
N VAL A 165 -25.50 20.54 18.50
CA VAL A 165 -24.91 21.86 18.77
C VAL A 165 -25.95 22.72 19.47
N ARG A 166 -25.52 23.49 20.46
CA ARG A 166 -26.36 24.44 21.17
C ARG A 166 -25.97 25.87 20.79
N ASP A 167 -26.96 26.71 20.53
CA ASP A 167 -26.81 28.14 20.25
C ASP A 167 -26.08 28.84 21.41
N GLY A 168 -24.97 29.50 21.11
CA GLY A 168 -24.07 30.14 22.09
C GLY A 168 -23.16 29.19 22.87
N SER A 169 -23.07 27.92 22.49
CA SER A 169 -22.12 26.98 23.07
C SER A 169 -20.72 27.13 22.47
N PRO A 170 -19.67 26.53 23.07
CA PRO A 170 -18.34 26.54 22.47
C PRO A 170 -18.28 25.92 21.05
N LEU A 171 -19.22 25.05 20.69
CA LEU A 171 -19.33 24.44 19.36
C LEU A 171 -19.89 25.40 18.31
N ASP A 172 -20.46 26.51 18.74
CA ASP A 172 -20.96 27.58 17.90
C ASP A 172 -19.85 28.60 17.64
N ALA A 173 -19.49 28.80 16.38
CA ALA A 173 -18.29 29.55 16.01
C ALA A 173 -18.40 31.05 16.35
N ASP A 174 -19.60 31.61 16.40
CA ASP A 174 -19.82 32.98 16.86
C ASP A 174 -20.08 33.06 18.37
N GLY A 175 -20.50 31.98 19.02
CA GLY A 175 -20.80 31.92 20.45
C GLY A 175 -21.89 32.90 20.90
N ALA A 176 -22.71 33.40 19.98
CA ALA A 176 -23.83 34.28 20.30
C ALA A 176 -25.07 33.46 20.65
N VAL A 177 -25.99 34.02 21.43
CA VAL A 177 -27.29 33.40 21.70
C VAL A 177 -28.35 34.18 20.93
N ASP A 178 -28.37 34.02 19.61
CA ASP A 178 -29.21 34.81 18.69
C ASP A 178 -30.16 33.95 17.84
N GLY A 179 -30.18 32.63 18.06
CA GLY A 179 -30.99 31.68 17.30
C GLY A 179 -30.37 31.29 15.94
N ARG A 180 -29.09 31.60 15.73
CA ARG A 180 -28.29 31.17 14.58
C ARG A 180 -27.08 30.41 15.07
N ILE A 181 -26.84 29.25 14.46
CA ILE A 181 -25.68 28.42 14.79
C ILE A 181 -24.76 28.38 13.57
N ILE A 182 -23.48 28.71 13.80
CA ILE A 182 -22.42 28.56 12.80
C ILE A 182 -21.51 27.41 13.23
N LEU A 183 -21.70 26.25 12.60
CA LEU A 183 -20.88 25.08 12.85
C LEU A 183 -19.77 24.99 11.80
N ILE A 184 -18.52 25.25 12.19
CA ILE A 184 -17.36 25.06 11.32
C ILE A 184 -16.69 23.73 11.71
N GLY A 185 -16.46 22.85 10.75
CA GLY A 185 -15.85 21.56 11.06
C GLY A 185 -15.74 20.63 9.87
N GLY A 186 -15.18 19.44 10.10
CA GLY A 186 -15.04 18.45 9.05
C GLY A 186 -14.96 17.02 9.58
N PRO A 187 -15.34 16.03 8.77
CA PRO A 187 -15.14 14.64 9.11
C PRO A 187 -13.63 14.33 9.09
N ARG A 188 -13.14 13.83 10.22
CA ARG A 188 -11.76 13.44 10.43
C ARG A 188 -11.65 11.93 10.30
N ASP A 189 -10.70 11.50 9.48
CA ASP A 189 -10.36 10.10 9.31
C ASP A 189 -8.84 9.97 9.29
N SER A 190 -8.28 9.08 10.11
CA SER A 190 -6.84 9.01 10.36
C SER A 190 -6.08 8.69 9.07
N PHE A 191 -5.54 9.72 8.42
CA PHE A 191 -4.79 9.59 7.18
C PHE A 191 -3.50 8.80 7.42
N TRP A 192 -2.80 9.12 8.50
CA TRP A 192 -1.58 8.43 8.90
C TRP A 192 -1.80 6.97 9.26
N GLY A 193 -2.94 6.62 9.87
CA GLY A 193 -3.26 5.21 10.13
C GLY A 193 -3.29 4.38 8.84
N TYR A 194 -3.92 4.91 7.79
CA TYR A 194 -3.97 4.25 6.49
C TYR A 194 -2.61 4.26 5.78
N ALA A 195 -1.94 5.41 5.73
CA ALA A 195 -0.64 5.54 5.06
C ALA A 195 0.43 4.67 5.74
N LEU A 196 0.50 4.68 7.07
CA LEU A 196 1.44 3.88 7.86
C LEU A 196 1.09 2.40 7.80
N GLY A 197 -0.20 2.03 7.85
CA GLY A 197 -0.62 0.64 7.70
C GLY A 197 -0.26 0.05 6.33
N THR A 198 -0.52 0.79 5.25
CA THR A 198 -0.17 0.35 3.89
C THR A 198 1.35 0.30 3.66
N LEU A 199 2.09 1.28 4.17
CA LEU A 199 3.55 1.27 4.17
C LEU A 199 4.09 0.06 4.95
N PHE A 200 3.57 -0.17 6.15
CA PHE A 200 4.01 -1.26 7.01
C PHE A 200 3.78 -2.62 6.34
N ILE A 201 2.58 -2.89 5.82
CA ILE A 201 2.28 -4.16 5.15
C ILE A 201 3.17 -4.37 3.91
N ARG A 202 3.37 -3.34 3.08
CA ARG A 202 4.18 -3.46 1.86
C ARG A 202 5.65 -3.67 2.17
N PHE A 203 6.22 -2.91 3.10
CA PHE A 203 7.65 -3.02 3.40
C PHE A 203 7.96 -4.20 4.32
N PHE A 204 7.24 -4.37 5.43
CA PHE A 204 7.48 -5.47 6.37
C PHE A 204 7.03 -6.83 5.81
N GLY A 205 6.02 -6.87 4.95
CA GLY A 205 5.62 -8.12 4.27
C GLY A 205 6.77 -8.74 3.49
N ILE A 206 7.56 -7.92 2.78
CA ILE A 206 8.74 -8.39 2.04
C ILE A 206 9.78 -8.97 3.01
N PHE A 207 10.05 -8.29 4.13
CA PHE A 207 11.00 -8.78 5.14
C PHE A 207 10.55 -10.11 5.76
N ILE A 208 9.26 -10.30 6.04
CA ILE A 208 8.73 -11.55 6.58
C ILE A 208 8.94 -12.68 5.58
N VAL A 209 8.57 -12.48 4.31
CA VAL A 209 8.73 -13.49 3.26
C VAL A 209 10.21 -13.86 3.07
N LEU A 210 11.10 -12.86 2.99
CA LEU A 210 12.54 -13.08 2.87
C LEU A 210 13.10 -13.83 4.09
N SER A 211 12.63 -13.53 5.30
CA SER A 211 13.07 -14.20 6.52
C SER A 211 12.65 -15.67 6.54
N ILE A 212 11.42 -15.99 6.12
CA ILE A 212 10.93 -17.37 6.02
C ILE A 212 11.73 -18.15 4.97
N LEU A 213 11.99 -17.56 3.80
CA LEU A 213 12.83 -18.16 2.77
C LEU A 213 14.25 -18.44 3.26
N MET A 214 14.85 -17.47 3.95
CA MET A 214 16.18 -17.60 4.53
C MET A 214 16.22 -18.73 5.56
N LEU A 215 15.22 -18.81 6.43
CA LEU A 215 15.08 -19.88 7.41
C LEU A 215 14.94 -21.25 6.72
N GLY A 216 14.14 -21.33 5.65
CA GLY A 216 13.99 -22.54 4.84
C GLY A 216 15.30 -23.04 4.23
N MET A 217 16.12 -22.14 3.70
CA MET A 217 17.44 -22.47 3.16
C MET A 217 18.42 -22.96 4.24
N ILE A 218 18.36 -22.37 5.44
CA ILE A 218 19.19 -22.81 6.57
C ILE A 218 18.77 -24.21 7.02
N LEU A 219 17.46 -24.45 7.17
CA LEU A 219 16.93 -25.74 7.59
C LEU A 219 17.21 -26.84 6.56
N SER A 220 17.05 -26.56 5.26
CA SER A 220 17.38 -27.53 4.21
C SER A 220 18.88 -27.86 4.21
N GLY A 221 19.75 -26.86 4.34
CA GLY A 221 21.19 -27.07 4.45
C GLY A 221 21.60 -27.88 5.69
N LEU A 222 20.90 -27.72 6.81
CA LEU A 222 21.11 -28.54 8.01
C LEU A 222 20.66 -29.99 7.81
N TYR A 223 19.52 -30.20 7.15
CA TYR A 223 18.99 -31.52 6.86
C TYR A 223 19.95 -32.34 5.98
N PHE A 224 20.44 -31.75 4.89
CA PHE A 224 21.42 -32.42 4.01
C PHE A 224 22.72 -32.78 4.74
N LYS A 225 23.26 -31.86 5.57
CA LYS A 225 24.45 -32.13 6.38
C LYS A 225 24.25 -33.23 7.41
N PHE A 226 23.04 -33.34 7.97
CA PHE A 226 22.73 -34.41 8.91
C PHE A 226 22.70 -35.76 8.19
N ASN A 227 22.05 -35.83 7.03
CA ASN A 227 21.92 -37.07 6.27
C ASN A 227 23.27 -37.58 5.72
N GLU A 228 24.14 -36.67 5.23
CA GLU A 228 25.50 -37.03 4.81
C GLU A 228 26.34 -37.60 5.96
N ARG A 229 26.19 -37.08 7.19
CA ARG A 229 26.93 -37.60 8.35
C ARG A 229 26.51 -39.02 8.71
N THR A 230 25.20 -39.31 8.64
CA THR A 230 24.68 -40.65 8.94
C THR A 230 25.11 -41.67 7.88
N GLN A 231 25.08 -41.31 6.59
CA GLN A 231 25.55 -42.19 5.51
C GLN A 231 27.06 -42.43 5.58
N LYS A 232 27.86 -41.43 5.96
CA LYS A 232 29.31 -41.59 6.05
C LYS A 232 29.73 -42.49 7.23
N SER A 233 29.01 -42.46 8.35
CA SER A 233 29.28 -43.40 9.47
C SER A 233 28.85 -44.83 9.17
N GLU A 234 27.82 -45.03 8.34
CA GLU A 234 27.36 -46.36 7.96
C GLU A 234 28.36 -47.04 6.99
N ASN A 235 28.90 -46.29 6.03
CA ASN A 235 29.94 -46.79 5.12
C ASN A 235 31.30 -47.04 5.79
N GLU A 236 31.69 -46.27 6.83
CA GLU A 236 32.89 -46.58 7.62
C GLU A 236 32.69 -47.79 8.56
N SER A 237 31.45 -48.12 8.93
CA SER A 237 31.15 -49.30 9.75
C SER A 237 31.14 -50.62 8.95
N LEU A 238 30.88 -50.55 7.63
CA LEU A 238 30.89 -51.72 6.72
C LEU A 238 32.24 -51.94 6.02
N GLY A 239 33.18 -50.99 6.10
CA GLY A 239 34.49 -51.07 5.43
C GLY A 239 35.54 -51.94 6.12
N ASN A 240 35.21 -52.67 7.19
CA ASN A 240 36.19 -53.40 8.00
C ASN A 240 35.97 -54.92 8.08
N ILE A 241 35.32 -55.52 7.08
CA ILE A 241 35.23 -56.98 6.95
C ILE A 241 35.79 -57.42 5.59
N SER A 242 37.05 -57.87 5.63
CA SER A 242 37.61 -59.02 4.88
C SER A 242 37.82 -58.91 3.36
N GLY A 243 39.08 -58.64 2.99
CA GLY A 243 39.97 -59.60 2.31
C GLY A 243 39.75 -59.99 0.83
N PRO A 244 40.83 -60.38 0.10
CA PRO A 244 40.90 -60.31 -1.36
C PRO A 244 40.81 -61.68 -2.07
N GLU A 245 40.12 -61.81 -3.21
CA GLU A 245 40.53 -62.73 -4.30
C GLU A 245 39.63 -62.68 -5.57
N LYS A 246 40.32 -62.78 -6.72
CA LYS A 246 39.98 -63.50 -7.97
C LYS A 246 39.00 -62.94 -9.04
N LYS A 247 39.64 -62.74 -10.22
CA LYS A 247 39.37 -63.24 -11.59
C LYS A 247 38.03 -62.94 -12.31
N GLU A 248 38.22 -62.30 -13.48
CA GLU A 248 37.51 -62.40 -14.77
C GLU A 248 36.42 -63.49 -14.91
N THR A 249 35.23 -63.17 -15.43
CA THR A 249 34.73 -63.51 -16.81
C THR A 249 33.29 -62.96 -17.03
N GLY A 250 33.01 -62.38 -18.22
CA GLY A 250 31.82 -62.62 -19.06
C GLY A 250 30.42 -62.06 -18.68
N ASP A 251 29.97 -61.08 -19.49
CA ASP A 251 28.60 -60.78 -20.00
C ASP A 251 27.37 -60.72 -19.09
N GLU A 252 26.84 -59.50 -18.87
CA GLU A 252 25.49 -59.04 -19.30
C GLU A 252 25.28 -57.53 -18.97
N LEU A 253 24.64 -56.80 -19.90
CA LEU A 253 24.33 -55.34 -19.97
C LEU A 253 23.40 -54.80 -18.85
N PRO A 254 23.04 -53.49 -18.81
CA PRO A 254 23.76 -52.26 -19.18
C PRO A 254 23.74 -51.22 -18.03
N GLY A 255 24.68 -50.28 -18.03
CA GLY A 255 24.52 -49.08 -17.18
C GLY A 255 25.82 -48.41 -16.79
N GLN A 256 26.61 -47.96 -17.76
CA GLN A 256 27.66 -46.99 -17.49
C GLN A 256 27.85 -46.06 -18.68
N SER A 257 27.47 -44.80 -18.43
CA SER A 257 28.01 -43.56 -19.00
C SER A 257 28.93 -43.72 -20.21
N SER A 258 28.36 -43.74 -21.42
CA SER A 258 29.09 -43.35 -22.60
C SER A 258 29.22 -41.82 -22.59
N GLU A 259 30.44 -41.32 -22.43
CA GLU A 259 30.77 -39.98 -22.90
C GLU A 259 30.31 -39.87 -24.35
N ALA A 260 29.35 -38.97 -24.59
CA ALA A 260 28.82 -38.73 -25.93
C ALA A 260 29.98 -38.34 -26.84
N THR A 261 30.19 -39.10 -27.90
CA THR A 261 31.21 -38.79 -28.90
C THR A 261 30.81 -37.50 -29.62
N GLU A 262 31.79 -36.69 -30.04
CA GLU A 262 31.56 -35.38 -30.69
C GLU A 262 30.60 -35.50 -31.90
N GLU A 263 30.57 -36.67 -32.54
CA GLU A 263 29.67 -37.00 -33.65
C GLU A 263 28.20 -37.10 -33.21
N GLU A 264 27.91 -37.68 -32.04
CA GLU A 264 26.55 -37.76 -31.49
C GLU A 264 26.04 -36.38 -31.07
N ALA A 265 26.91 -35.56 -30.48
CA ALA A 265 26.58 -34.18 -30.13
C ALA A 265 26.27 -33.33 -31.38
N ALA A 266 27.02 -33.52 -32.47
CA ALA A 266 26.78 -32.84 -33.74
C ALA A 266 25.46 -33.25 -34.39
N VAL A 267 25.10 -34.54 -34.34
CA VAL A 267 23.83 -35.05 -34.87
C VAL A 267 22.64 -34.52 -34.06
N ILE A 268 22.74 -34.48 -32.73
CA ILE A 268 21.71 -33.92 -31.86
C ILE A 268 21.53 -32.42 -32.11
N ALA A 269 22.63 -31.67 -32.27
CA ALA A 269 22.59 -30.24 -32.58
C ALA A 269 21.95 -29.97 -33.96
N ALA A 270 22.28 -30.76 -34.98
CA ALA A 270 21.69 -30.65 -36.30
C ALA A 270 20.18 -30.98 -36.31
N ALA A 271 19.77 -32.00 -35.55
CA ALA A 271 18.37 -32.39 -35.40
C ALA A 271 17.55 -31.29 -34.69
N LEU A 272 18.09 -30.69 -33.63
CA LEU A 272 17.45 -29.56 -32.94
C LEU A 272 17.34 -28.33 -33.84
N TYR A 273 18.38 -28.01 -34.61
CA TYR A 273 18.36 -26.88 -35.54
C TYR A 273 17.29 -27.03 -36.62
N LEU A 274 17.15 -28.23 -37.21
CA LEU A 274 16.09 -28.51 -38.19
C LEU A 274 14.70 -28.44 -37.56
N HIS A 275 14.52 -28.99 -36.36
CA HIS A 275 13.25 -28.93 -35.65
C HIS A 275 12.78 -27.48 -35.41
N PHE A 276 13.67 -26.61 -34.90
CA PHE A 276 13.35 -25.19 -34.67
C PHE A 276 13.10 -24.40 -35.96
N LYS A 277 13.83 -24.72 -37.04
CA LYS A 277 13.64 -24.08 -38.34
C LYS A 277 12.31 -24.47 -38.99
N GLN A 278 11.77 -25.64 -38.66
CA GLN A 278 10.48 -26.11 -39.15
C GLN A 278 9.31 -25.54 -38.33
N THR A 279 9.52 -25.23 -37.04
CA THR A 279 8.50 -24.60 -36.19
C THR A 279 8.27 -23.11 -36.50
N SER A 280 9.24 -22.42 -37.12
CA SER A 280 9.11 -20.98 -37.42
C SER A 280 8.32 -20.65 -38.68
N VAL A 281 7.93 -21.64 -39.49
CA VAL A 281 7.21 -21.45 -40.77
C VAL A 281 5.68 -21.61 -40.62
N GLN A 282 5.18 -21.95 -39.43
CA GLN A 282 3.74 -22.08 -39.15
C GLN A 282 3.32 -21.26 -37.93
N THR A 283 3.30 -19.94 -38.08
CA THR A 283 2.49 -19.09 -37.18
C THR A 283 1.93 -17.87 -37.91
N ASP A 284 1.43 -18.06 -39.13
CA ASP A 284 0.54 -17.11 -39.78
C ASP A 284 -0.77 -17.80 -40.11
N ARG A 285 -1.70 -17.78 -39.14
CA ARG A 285 -3.16 -17.71 -39.31
C ARG A 285 -3.86 -18.02 -37.98
N VAL A 286 -4.00 -16.99 -37.15
CA VAL A 286 -5.13 -16.88 -36.23
C VAL A 286 -5.75 -15.50 -36.40
N SER A 287 -6.84 -15.50 -37.18
CA SER A 287 -8.11 -14.84 -36.87
C SER A 287 -8.06 -13.56 -36.02
N ALA A 288 -8.20 -12.42 -36.70
CA ALA A 288 -9.07 -11.29 -36.35
C ALA A 288 -9.30 -11.03 -34.85
N GLN A 289 -8.40 -10.25 -34.23
CA GLN A 289 -8.71 -9.52 -33.01
C GLN A 289 -9.01 -8.06 -33.38
N LYS A 290 -10.28 -7.73 -33.22
CA LYS A 290 -10.94 -6.47 -33.50
C LYS A 290 -10.41 -5.40 -32.54
N ASP A 291 -9.95 -4.27 -33.10
CA ASP A 291 -9.67 -2.99 -32.43
C ASP A 291 -8.68 -2.97 -31.25
N GLU A 292 -7.49 -3.54 -31.43
CA GLU A 292 -6.32 -3.03 -30.67
C GLU A 292 -5.88 -1.70 -31.29
N GLY A 293 -6.33 -0.59 -30.68
CA GLY A 293 -6.06 0.77 -31.17
C GLY A 293 -4.56 1.00 -31.44
N ALA A 294 -4.25 1.83 -32.44
CA ALA A 294 -2.89 2.14 -32.90
C ALA A 294 -1.88 2.48 -31.78
N TRP A 295 -2.37 2.93 -30.63
CA TRP A 295 -1.60 3.17 -29.42
C TRP A 295 -1.02 1.89 -28.78
N ALA A 296 -1.77 0.79 -28.74
CA ALA A 296 -1.32 -0.48 -28.19
C ALA A 296 -0.22 -1.11 -29.06
N LEU A 297 -0.38 -1.04 -30.39
CA LEU A 297 0.63 -1.45 -31.37
C LEU A 297 1.91 -0.60 -31.27
N GLY A 298 1.77 0.73 -31.16
CA GLY A 298 2.92 1.63 -30.97
C GLY A 298 3.65 1.40 -29.65
N GLY A 299 2.92 1.14 -28.56
CA GLY A 299 3.49 0.81 -27.26
C GLY A 299 4.29 -0.50 -27.30
N ARG A 300 3.77 -1.54 -27.95
CA ARG A 300 4.46 -2.83 -28.12
C ARG A 300 5.76 -2.69 -28.91
N GLN A 301 5.74 -1.95 -30.02
CA GLN A 301 6.94 -1.70 -30.83
C GLN A 301 8.02 -0.94 -30.05
N ARG A 302 7.62 0.04 -29.23
CA ARG A 302 8.57 0.81 -28.43
C ARG A 302 9.24 -0.02 -27.33
N ILE A 303 8.48 -0.88 -26.64
CA ILE A 303 9.03 -1.80 -25.62
C ILE A 303 9.99 -2.82 -26.24
N MET A 304 9.68 -3.33 -27.44
CA MET A 304 10.59 -4.24 -28.15
C MET A 304 11.89 -3.53 -28.57
N ASN A 305 11.82 -2.30 -29.08
CA ASN A 305 13.02 -1.54 -29.46
C ASN A 305 13.88 -1.14 -28.24
N ASP A 306 13.27 -0.74 -27.12
CA ASP A 306 14.02 -0.39 -25.91
C ASP A 306 14.78 -1.60 -25.35
N ARG A 307 14.19 -2.80 -25.40
CA ARG A 307 14.89 -4.03 -24.98
C ARG A 307 16.11 -4.34 -25.84
N LEU A 308 16.06 -4.08 -27.15
CA LEU A 308 17.20 -4.31 -28.04
C LEU A 308 18.34 -3.30 -27.80
N SER A 309 18.03 -2.08 -27.35
CA SER A 309 19.06 -1.07 -27.03
C SER A 309 19.95 -1.44 -25.84
N VAL A 310 19.44 -2.26 -24.91
CA VAL A 310 20.20 -2.75 -23.75
C VAL A 310 21.22 -3.82 -24.16
N PHE A 311 20.92 -4.62 -25.19
CA PHE A 311 21.82 -5.67 -25.68
C PHE A 311 22.88 -5.15 -26.68
N ASN A 312 22.66 -3.98 -27.29
CA ASN A 312 23.60 -3.39 -28.26
C ASN A 312 24.66 -2.44 -27.63
N ARG A 313 24.79 -2.38 -26.30
CA ARG A 313 25.83 -1.56 -25.64
C ARG A 313 27.25 -2.13 -25.70
N LEU A 314 27.44 -3.33 -26.26
CA LEU A 314 28.75 -3.98 -26.35
C LEU A 314 29.54 -3.67 -27.64
N ASN A 315 29.03 -2.83 -28.54
CA ASN A 315 29.69 -2.47 -29.81
C ASN A 315 29.84 -0.95 -30.03
N ARG A 316 30.10 -0.18 -28.97
CA ARG A 316 30.52 1.22 -29.08
C ARG A 316 31.75 1.49 -28.24
#